data_AF-A0A9P5SU14-F1
#
_entry.id   AF-A0A9P5SU14-F1
#
_cell.length_a   1.000
_cell.length_b   1.000
_cell.length_c   1.000
_cell.angle_alpha   90.00
_cell.angle_beta   90.00
_cell.angle_gamma   90.00
#
_symmetry.space_group_name_H-M   'P 1'
#
loop_
_entity.id
_entity.type
_entity.pdbx_description
1 polymer ?
#
loop_
_entity_poly.entity_id
_entity_poly.type
_entity_poly.pdbx_seq_one_letter_code
_entity_poly.pdbx_strand_id
1 'polypeptide(L)'
;IVAGNADGSARVFYDPEVSDKGAKLCASKAPKKRAVDDFEIDRPVITPHALPMFREDKIRSNKRKQEKLRNDPVASHRPELPLSGPGRGGKLGHSTIQHVLTDFVKDTTREEDPRAALLKYADIVEKDPQWITPAYKRNQPSTLYDDREDGNEREAKRRK
;
A
#
# COMPACT_ATOMS: atom_id res chain seq x y z
N ILE A 1 -16.09 8.84 -41.05
CA ILE A 1 -16.52 10.25 -41.25
C ILE A 1 -16.42 10.97 -39.91
N VAL A 2 -15.83 12.18 -39.88
CA VAL A 2 -15.79 13.03 -38.68
C VAL A 2 -16.68 14.25 -38.95
N ALA A 3 -17.63 14.51 -38.06
CA ALA A 3 -18.51 15.68 -38.13
C ALA A 3 -18.35 16.52 -36.87
N GLY A 4 -17.97 17.79 -37.04
CA GLY A 4 -17.94 18.78 -35.97
C GLY A 4 -19.26 19.53 -35.92
N ASN A 5 -19.88 19.60 -34.73
CA ASN A 5 -21.12 20.31 -34.51
C ASN A 5 -20.86 21.69 -33.91
N ALA A 6 -21.77 22.64 -34.11
CA ALA A 6 -21.70 23.98 -33.53
C ALA A 6 -21.70 23.98 -31.99
N ASP A 7 -22.20 22.91 -31.37
CA ASP A 7 -22.20 22.71 -29.91
C ASP A 7 -20.80 22.38 -29.33
N GLY A 8 -19.75 22.35 -30.16
CA GLY A 8 -18.39 22.00 -29.77
C GLY A 8 -18.16 20.48 -29.59
N SER A 9 -19.16 19.65 -29.91
CA SER A 9 -19.01 18.19 -29.94
C SER A 9 -18.55 17.71 -31.31
N ALA A 10 -17.76 16.63 -31.32
CA ALA A 10 -17.33 15.95 -32.54
C ALA A 10 -17.88 14.52 -32.54
N ARG A 11 -18.57 14.13 -33.62
CA ARG A 11 -19.07 12.77 -33.83
C ARG A 11 -18.22 12.05 -34.86
N VAL A 12 -17.76 10.84 -34.53
CA VAL A 12 -16.94 10.01 -35.42
C VAL A 12 -17.72 8.75 -35.77
N PHE A 13 -18.13 8.65 -37.04
CA PHE A 13 -18.76 7.46 -37.59
C PHE A 13 -17.69 6.60 -38.25
N TYR A 14 -17.58 5.35 -37.81
CA TYR A 14 -16.61 4.38 -38.33
C TYR A 14 -17.24 3.00 -38.41
N ASP A 15 -16.73 2.18 -39.33
CA ASP A 15 -17.08 0.77 -39.44
C ASP A 15 -16.08 -0.06 -38.60
N PRO A 16 -16.52 -0.88 -37.64
CA PRO A 16 -15.64 -1.68 -36.80
C PRO A 16 -14.74 -2.67 -37.56
N GLU A 17 -15.15 -3.16 -38.73
CA GLU A 17 -14.41 -4.18 -39.48
C GLU A 17 -13.34 -3.56 -40.39
N VAL A 18 -13.61 -2.37 -40.94
CA VAL A 18 -12.72 -1.69 -41.89
C VAL A 18 -11.76 -0.72 -41.21
N SER A 19 -12.17 -0.12 -40.09
CA SER A 19 -11.39 0.94 -39.42
C SER A 19 -10.31 0.37 -38.49
N ASP A 20 -9.12 0.12 -39.02
CA ASP A 20 -7.94 -0.22 -38.21
C ASP A 20 -7.11 1.01 -37.79
N LYS A 21 -6.66 1.02 -36.52
CA LYS A 21 -5.71 2.00 -35.95
C LYS A 21 -6.12 3.49 -35.97
N GLY A 22 -7.41 3.80 -36.11
CA GLY A 22 -7.96 5.16 -36.05
C GLY A 22 -9.03 5.32 -34.97
N ALA A 23 -10.28 5.59 -35.38
CA ALA A 23 -11.42 5.76 -34.49
C ALA A 23 -11.62 4.59 -33.52
N LYS A 24 -11.37 3.36 -34.00
CA LYS A 24 -11.41 2.13 -33.21
C LYS A 24 -10.45 2.14 -32.02
N LEU A 25 -9.26 2.74 -32.15
CA LEU A 25 -8.27 2.81 -31.07
C LEU A 25 -8.75 3.72 -29.93
N CYS A 26 -9.31 4.88 -30.29
CA CYS A 26 -9.86 5.80 -29.29
C CYS A 26 -11.12 5.23 -28.62
N ALA A 27 -11.97 4.52 -29.38
CA ALA A 27 -13.21 3.93 -28.86
C ALA A 27 -12.98 2.66 -28.03
N SER A 28 -12.00 1.82 -28.38
CA SER A 28 -11.71 0.57 -27.66
C SER A 28 -10.80 0.77 -26.45
N LYS A 29 -10.14 1.93 -26.32
CA LYS A 29 -9.24 2.22 -25.21
C LYS A 29 -10.07 2.51 -23.96
N ALA A 30 -10.03 1.58 -23.00
CA ALA A 30 -10.62 1.78 -21.69
C ALA A 30 -10.01 3.03 -21.00
N PRO A 31 -10.80 3.78 -20.21
CA PRO A 31 -10.27 4.91 -19.44
C PRO A 31 -9.16 4.41 -18.52
N LYS A 32 -8.05 5.17 -18.43
CA LYS A 32 -6.94 4.81 -17.56
C LYS A 32 -7.42 4.78 -16.11
N LYS A 33 -7.23 3.66 -15.42
CA LYS A 33 -7.44 3.56 -13.97
C LYS A 33 -6.39 4.44 -13.28
N ARG A 34 -6.83 5.35 -12.41
CA ARG A 34 -5.91 6.21 -11.65
C ARG A 34 -4.99 5.33 -10.80
N ALA A 35 -3.69 5.44 -11.03
CA ALA A 35 -2.68 4.82 -10.17
C ALA A 35 -2.44 5.70 -8.94
N VAL A 36 -1.97 5.12 -7.83
CA VAL A 36 -1.60 5.89 -6.64
C VAL A 36 -0.44 6.86 -6.95
N ASP A 37 0.41 6.49 -7.90
CA ASP A 37 1.53 7.30 -8.38
C ASP A 37 1.15 8.30 -9.49
N ASP A 38 -0.11 8.32 -9.96
CA ASP A 38 -0.56 9.35 -10.89
C ASP A 38 -0.59 10.69 -10.15
N PHE A 39 0.50 11.44 -10.26
CA PHE A 39 0.65 12.76 -9.67
C PHE A 39 -0.37 13.73 -10.28
N GLU A 40 -1.41 14.06 -9.52
CA GLU A 40 -2.27 15.18 -9.82
C GLU A 40 -1.50 16.47 -9.49
N ILE A 41 -1.12 17.23 -10.51
CA ILE A 41 -0.64 18.60 -10.31
C ILE A 41 -1.82 19.35 -9.69
N ASP A 42 -1.68 19.73 -8.43
CA ASP A 42 -2.62 20.63 -7.78
C ASP A 42 -2.59 21.96 -8.54
N ARG A 43 -3.54 22.14 -9.46
CA ARG A 43 -3.62 23.32 -10.32
C ARG A 43 -4.36 24.39 -9.52
N PRO A 44 -3.72 25.52 -9.18
CA PRO A 44 -4.38 26.56 -8.41
C PRO A 44 -5.60 27.08 -9.16
N VAL A 45 -6.73 27.19 -8.47
CA VAL A 45 -7.98 27.72 -9.03
C VAL A 45 -7.86 29.24 -9.09
N ILE A 46 -7.57 29.77 -10.28
CA ILE A 46 -7.39 31.21 -10.46
C ILE A 46 -8.74 31.91 -10.44
N THR A 47 -9.08 32.56 -9.32
CA THR A 47 -10.28 33.40 -9.19
C THR A 47 -9.97 34.86 -9.54
N PRO A 48 -10.42 35.38 -10.71
CA PRO A 48 -10.04 36.72 -11.16
C PRO A 48 -10.62 37.87 -10.31
N HIS A 49 -11.78 37.67 -9.69
CA HIS A 49 -12.50 38.70 -8.92
C HIS A 49 -12.58 38.43 -7.41
N ALA A 50 -11.71 37.59 -6.86
CA ALA A 50 -11.65 37.41 -5.42
C ALA A 50 -11.21 38.69 -4.69
N LEU A 51 -11.83 38.96 -3.54
CA LEU A 51 -11.41 40.03 -2.62
C LEU A 51 -9.93 39.84 -2.26
N PRO A 52 -9.19 40.92 -1.93
CA PRO A 52 -7.76 40.83 -1.59
C PRO A 52 -7.44 39.81 -0.49
N MET A 53 -8.34 39.61 0.48
CA MET A 53 -8.17 38.61 1.55
C MET A 53 -8.30 37.16 1.07
N PHE A 54 -9.00 36.90 -0.04
CA PHE A 54 -9.20 35.56 -0.62
C PHE A 54 -8.40 35.35 -1.91
N ARG A 55 -7.62 36.35 -2.33
CA ARG A 55 -6.79 36.27 -3.52
C ARG A 55 -5.56 35.43 -3.20
N GLU A 56 -5.47 34.25 -3.80
CA GLU A 56 -4.26 33.44 -3.73
C GLU A 56 -3.07 34.20 -4.32
N ASP A 57 -1.97 34.24 -3.57
CA ASP A 57 -0.71 34.82 -4.04
C ASP A 57 -0.21 34.03 -5.24
N LYS A 58 -0.24 34.64 -6.44
CA LYS A 58 0.40 34.07 -7.62
C LYS A 58 1.90 34.08 -7.42
N ILE A 59 2.47 32.94 -7.03
CA ILE A 59 3.91 32.83 -6.82
C ILE A 59 4.60 32.91 -8.19
N ARG A 60 5.12 34.11 -8.50
CA ARG A 60 5.75 34.41 -9.81
C ARG A 60 7.06 33.65 -10.05
N SER A 61 7.69 33.11 -9.00
CA SER A 61 8.98 32.40 -9.10
C SER A 61 9.08 31.30 -8.05
N ASN A 62 9.61 30.13 -8.43
CA ASN A 62 9.91 29.04 -7.49
C ASN A 62 10.86 29.46 -6.36
N LYS A 63 11.78 30.41 -6.62
CA LYS A 63 12.70 30.94 -5.61
C LYS A 63 11.96 31.55 -4.41
N ARG A 64 11.01 32.47 -4.67
CA ARG A 64 10.19 33.09 -3.63
C ARG A 64 9.29 32.10 -2.89
N LYS A 65 8.81 31.04 -3.56
CA LYS A 65 8.07 29.93 -2.93
C LYS A 65 8.94 29.22 -1.90
N GLN A 66 10.17 28.87 -2.29
CA GLN A 66 11.11 28.17 -1.41
C GLN A 66 11.56 29.04 -0.24
N GLU A 67 11.80 30.34 -0.45
CA GLU A 67 12.11 31.27 0.64
C GLU A 67 10.97 31.37 1.66
N LYS A 68 9.71 31.43 1.21
CA LYS A 68 8.53 31.43 2.09
C LYS A 68 8.41 30.11 2.86
N LEU A 69 8.54 28.96 2.17
CA LEU A 69 8.51 27.64 2.80
C LEU A 69 9.65 27.42 3.81
N ARG A 70 10.82 28.06 3.60
CA ARG A 70 11.93 28.03 4.55
C ARG A 70 11.69 28.87 5.80
N ASN A 71 10.85 29.90 5.72
CA ASN A 71 10.49 30.72 6.88
C ASN A 71 9.50 29.99 7.80
N ASP A 72 8.73 29.04 7.27
CA ASP A 72 7.79 28.25 8.05
C ASP A 72 8.55 27.17 8.86
N PRO A 73 8.55 27.21 10.20
CA PRO A 73 9.37 26.31 11.03
C PRO A 73 8.93 24.84 10.93
N VAL A 74 7.66 24.59 10.61
CA VAL A 74 7.11 23.24 10.43
C VAL A 74 7.45 22.68 9.05
N ALA A 75 7.25 23.46 7.99
CA ALA A 75 7.50 23.01 6.61
C ALA A 75 9.00 22.90 6.27
N SER A 76 9.83 23.71 6.92
CA SER A 76 11.30 23.68 6.79
C SER A 76 11.97 22.65 7.70
N HIS A 77 11.22 21.98 8.58
CA HIS A 77 11.74 20.97 9.49
C HIS A 77 12.22 19.74 8.71
N ARG A 78 13.54 19.59 8.57
CA ARG A 78 14.13 18.35 8.06
C ARG A 78 13.98 17.23 9.10
N PRO A 79 13.74 15.98 8.69
CA PRO A 79 13.80 14.85 9.60
C PRO A 79 15.12 14.84 10.39
N GLU A 80 15.02 14.44 11.65
CA GLU A 80 16.18 14.34 12.54
C GLU A 80 17.16 13.30 11.98
N LEU A 81 18.42 13.70 11.82
CA LEU A 81 19.46 12.79 11.35
C LEU A 81 19.80 11.78 12.44
N PRO A 82 20.21 10.56 12.07
CA PRO A 82 20.73 9.61 13.06
C PRO A 82 21.92 10.22 13.79
N LEU A 83 21.93 10.07 15.12
CA LEU A 83 23.01 10.59 15.95
C LEU A 83 24.26 9.73 15.81
N SER A 84 25.34 10.37 15.33
CA SER A 84 26.67 9.79 15.34
C SER A 84 27.36 10.10 16.66
N GLY A 85 27.75 9.06 17.42
CA GLY A 85 28.47 9.19 18.69
C GLY A 85 27.63 8.81 19.92
N PRO A 86 28.16 9.02 21.15
CA PRO A 86 27.46 8.69 22.38
C PRO A 86 26.16 9.52 22.50
N GLY A 87 25.06 8.85 22.82
CA GLY A 87 23.73 9.46 22.89
C GLY A 87 23.69 10.70 23.79
N ARG A 88 22.99 11.76 23.35
CA ARG A 88 22.83 13.01 24.08
C ARG A 88 21.38 13.48 24.01
N GLY A 89 20.85 14.00 25.12
CA GLY A 89 19.51 14.57 25.18
C GLY A 89 18.37 13.54 25.09
N GLY A 90 18.54 12.36 25.70
CA GLY A 90 17.51 11.30 25.72
C GLY A 90 17.44 10.45 24.45
N LYS A 91 18.19 10.79 23.41
CA LYS A 91 18.32 9.98 22.19
C LYS A 91 19.51 9.03 22.33
N LEU A 92 19.29 7.73 22.11
CA LEU A 92 20.38 6.76 22.03
C LEU A 92 21.09 6.93 20.68
N GLY A 93 22.38 7.32 20.73
CA GLY A 93 23.24 7.24 19.56
C GLY A 93 23.51 5.79 19.17
N HIS A 94 24.08 5.57 17.98
CA HIS A 94 24.40 4.24 17.49
C HIS A 94 25.52 3.60 18.35
N SER A 95 25.14 2.88 19.40
CA SER A 95 26.05 2.23 20.34
C SER A 95 26.23 0.76 19.97
N THR A 96 27.41 0.20 20.26
CA THR A 96 27.69 -1.24 20.08
C THR A 96 26.71 -2.12 20.84
N ILE A 97 26.17 -1.64 21.97
CA ILE A 97 25.17 -2.32 22.79
C ILE A 97 23.87 -2.59 22.02
N GLN A 98 23.46 -1.73 21.08
CA GLN A 98 22.25 -1.95 20.27
C GLN A 98 22.36 -3.23 19.44
N HIS A 99 23.53 -3.47 18.82
CA HIS A 99 23.79 -4.67 18.03
C HIS A 99 23.88 -5.94 18.89
N VAL A 100 24.39 -5.82 20.11
CA VAL A 100 24.40 -6.96 21.04
C VAL A 100 22.99 -7.27 21.54
N LEU A 101 22.14 -6.25 21.77
CA LEU A 101 20.74 -6.43 22.17
C LEU A 101 19.90 -7.09 21.08
N THR A 102 20.12 -6.77 19.80
CA THR A 102 19.42 -7.44 18.70
C THR A 102 19.71 -8.93 18.67
N ASP A 103 20.92 -9.35 19.05
CA ASP A 103 21.29 -10.76 19.12
C ASP A 103 20.67 -11.49 20.34
N PHE A 104 20.37 -10.75 21.42
CA PHE A 104 19.68 -11.30 22.60
C PHE A 104 18.18 -11.53 22.36
N VAL A 105 17.52 -10.68 21.57
CA VAL A 105 16.13 -10.90 21.14
C VAL A 105 16.16 -11.85 19.95
N LYS A 106 16.38 -13.14 20.23
CA LYS A 106 16.36 -14.18 19.21
C LYS A 106 14.96 -14.25 18.60
N ASP A 107 14.91 -14.10 17.28
CA ASP A 107 13.72 -14.39 16.49
C ASP A 107 13.50 -15.91 16.46
N THR A 108 12.65 -16.42 17.36
CA THR A 108 12.33 -17.85 17.48
C THR A 108 11.36 -18.34 16.41
N THR A 109 10.92 -17.47 15.49
CA THR A 109 9.96 -17.85 14.42
C THR A 109 10.47 -18.98 13.53
N ARG A 110 11.79 -19.14 13.41
CA ARG A 110 12.43 -20.20 12.60
C ARG A 110 12.76 -21.48 13.39
N GLU A 111 12.76 -21.40 14.72
CA GLU A 111 13.10 -22.53 15.61
C GLU A 111 11.87 -23.36 15.98
N GLU A 112 10.67 -22.77 15.94
CA GLU A 112 9.43 -23.50 16.23
C GLU A 112 8.88 -24.22 14.99
N ASP A 113 8.53 -25.50 15.16
CA ASP A 113 7.79 -26.23 14.13
C ASP A 113 6.42 -25.56 13.89
N PRO A 114 6.06 -25.21 12.64
CA PRO A 114 4.86 -24.42 12.36
C PRO A 114 3.58 -25.15 12.80
N ARG A 115 3.57 -26.48 12.73
CA ARG A 115 2.46 -27.30 13.22
C ARG A 115 2.32 -27.22 14.74
N ALA A 116 3.41 -27.36 15.47
CA ALA A 116 3.40 -27.30 16.92
C ALA A 116 2.97 -25.92 17.41
N ALA A 117 3.45 -24.85 16.76
CA ALA A 117 3.05 -23.48 17.06
C ALA A 117 1.53 -23.28 16.93
N LEU A 118 0.92 -23.76 15.85
CA LEU A 118 -0.54 -23.69 15.66
C LEU A 118 -1.30 -24.54 16.69
N LEU A 119 -0.82 -25.74 17.01
CA LEU A 119 -1.47 -26.63 17.97
C LEU A 119 -1.45 -26.09 19.41
N LYS A 120 -0.41 -25.34 19.81
CA LYS A 120 -0.37 -24.66 21.12
C LYS A 120 -1.58 -23.76 21.37
N TYR A 121 -2.11 -23.15 20.31
CA TYR A 121 -3.26 -22.25 20.40
C TYR A 121 -4.60 -22.98 20.36
N ALA A 122 -4.66 -24.27 20.01
CA ALA A 122 -5.92 -25.03 19.97
C ALA A 122 -6.61 -25.03 21.33
N ASP A 123 -5.87 -25.38 22.40
CA ASP A 123 -6.38 -25.39 23.77
C ASP A 123 -6.84 -24.00 24.25
N ILE A 124 -6.18 -22.95 23.78
CA ILE A 124 -6.50 -21.55 24.12
C ILE A 124 -7.81 -21.15 23.45
N VAL A 125 -7.98 -21.48 22.17
CA VAL A 125 -9.19 -21.18 21.39
C VAL A 125 -10.41 -21.93 21.91
N GLU A 126 -10.25 -23.16 22.41
CA GLU A 126 -11.34 -23.92 23.02
C GLU A 126 -11.81 -23.30 24.35
N LYS A 127 -10.87 -22.84 25.18
CA LYS A 127 -11.16 -22.26 26.50
C LYS A 127 -11.69 -20.84 26.42
N ASP A 128 -11.11 -20.00 25.57
CA ASP A 128 -11.53 -18.60 25.36
C ASP A 128 -11.61 -18.28 23.85
N PRO A 129 -12.74 -18.62 23.19
CA PRO A 129 -12.91 -18.41 21.77
C PRO A 129 -13.08 -16.93 21.45
N GLN A 130 -12.04 -16.33 20.89
CA GLN A 130 -12.03 -14.93 20.47
C GLN A 130 -12.56 -14.79 19.03
N TRP A 131 -13.45 -13.80 18.81
CA TRP A 131 -13.99 -13.24 17.53
C TRP A 131 -14.30 -14.20 16.35
N ILE A 132 -13.36 -15.01 15.85
CA ILE A 132 -13.56 -15.96 14.73
C ILE A 132 -14.43 -17.14 15.16
N THR A 133 -13.97 -17.89 16.17
CA THR A 133 -14.60 -19.16 16.56
C THR A 133 -16.08 -19.00 16.95
N PRO A 134 -16.48 -17.93 17.68
CA PRO A 134 -17.90 -17.68 17.97
C PRO A 134 -18.73 -17.40 16.72
N ALA A 135 -18.17 -16.68 15.73
CA ALA A 135 -18.88 -16.29 14.51
C ALA A 135 -19.24 -17.50 13.64
N TYR A 136 -18.34 -18.48 13.56
CA TYR A 136 -18.53 -19.67 12.72
C TYR A 136 -19.19 -20.85 13.42
N LYS A 137 -19.42 -20.78 14.73
CA LYS A 137 -20.02 -21.86 15.52
C LYS A 137 -21.39 -22.34 15.02
N ARG A 138 -22.17 -21.47 14.37
CA ARG A 138 -23.54 -21.77 13.90
C ARG A 138 -23.62 -22.27 12.47
N ASN A 139 -22.72 -21.83 11.60
CA ASN A 139 -22.83 -22.01 10.15
C ASN A 139 -21.70 -22.86 9.55
N GLN A 140 -20.69 -23.23 10.33
CA GLN A 140 -19.60 -24.08 9.86
C GLN A 140 -20.10 -25.51 9.61
N PRO A 141 -20.04 -26.02 8.37
CA PRO A 141 -20.42 -27.39 8.08
C PRO A 141 -19.40 -28.37 8.67
N SER A 142 -19.86 -29.57 9.05
CA SER A 142 -18.97 -30.63 9.51
C SER A 142 -18.05 -31.08 8.37
N THR A 143 -16.75 -31.07 8.61
CA THR A 143 -15.76 -31.57 7.65
C THR A 143 -15.92 -33.08 7.51
N LEU A 144 -16.29 -33.55 6.32
CA LEU A 144 -16.31 -34.98 6.00
C LEU A 144 -14.93 -35.37 5.49
N TYR A 145 -14.15 -36.07 6.32
CA TYR A 145 -12.86 -36.63 5.90
C TYR A 145 -13.09 -37.99 5.22
N ASP A 146 -12.17 -38.35 4.35
CA ASP A 146 -12.15 -39.68 3.75
C ASP A 146 -11.44 -40.63 4.73
N ASP A 147 -12.18 -41.58 5.30
CA ASP A 147 -11.65 -42.56 6.26
C ASP A 147 -10.85 -43.69 5.59
N ARG A 148 -10.67 -43.63 4.27
CA ARG A 148 -9.78 -44.55 3.56
C ARG A 148 -8.35 -44.28 4.03
N GLU A 149 -7.75 -45.27 4.68
CA GLU A 149 -6.32 -45.25 5.00
C GLU A 149 -5.55 -45.06 3.69
N ASP A 150 -4.96 -43.89 3.49
CA ASP A 150 -4.00 -43.66 2.42
C ASP A 150 -2.81 -44.60 2.66
N GLY A 151 -2.83 -45.76 2.01
CA GLY A 151 -1.80 -46.80 2.04
C GLY A 151 -0.49 -46.37 1.38
N ASN A 152 0.07 -45.25 1.82
CA ASN A 152 1.38 -44.75 1.46
C ASN A 152 2.09 -44.23 2.72
N GLU A 153 2.29 -45.12 3.70
CA GLU A 153 3.52 -45.08 4.47
C GLU A 153 4.67 -45.23 3.48
N ARG A 154 5.18 -44.10 3.00
CA ARG A 154 6.52 -44.04 2.43
C ARG A 154 7.47 -44.29 3.60
N GLU A 155 7.70 -45.56 3.90
CA GLU A 155 8.91 -46.01 4.57
C GLU A 155 10.08 -45.40 3.78
N ALA A 156 10.59 -44.28 4.28
CA ALA A 156 11.88 -43.77 3.88
C ALA A 156 12.90 -44.80 4.37
N LYS A 157 13.14 -45.85 3.56
CA LYS A 157 14.26 -46.77 3.72
C LYS A 157 15.52 -45.92 3.73
N ARG A 158 15.99 -45.59 4.94
CA ARG A 158 17.32 -45.04 5.18
C ARG A 158 18.29 -46.05 4.60
N ARG A 159 18.84 -45.75 3.42
CA ARG A 159 19.98 -46.49 2.87
C ARG A 159 21.15 -46.30 3.83
N LYS A 160 21.73 -47.42 4.23
CA LYS A 160 22.91 -47.54 5.08
C LYS A 160 24.15 -47.09 4.32
#